data_AF-A0A9D0YUM5-F1
#
_entry.id   AF-A0A9D0YUM5-F1
#
_cell.length_a   1.000
_cell.length_b   1.000
_cell.length_c   1.000
_cell.angle_alpha   90.00
_cell.angle_beta   90.00
_cell.angle_gamma   90.00
#
_symmetry.space_group_name_H-M   'P 1'
#
loop_
_entity.id
_entity.type
_entity.pdbx_description
1 polymer ?
#
loop_
_entity_poly.entity_id
_entity_poly.type
_entity_poly.pdbx_seq_one_letter_code
_entity_poly.pdbx_strand_id
1 'polypeptide(L)'
;MIGIIHELESRSISSPTGKPKWCRRAIDTLLSNEKYRGGSTATTVLMSDAPQSKQRARYLFSDHHEAIIDEKTFIAVAKEKQRRCNIEVDENGVHRKKTRYTAKIRVSGSLKEE
;
A
#
# COMPACT_ATOMS: atom_id res chain seq x y z
N MET A 1 8.36 -0.56 0.76
CA MET A 1 7.86 0.81 1.02
C MET A 1 8.99 1.82 1.18
N ILE A 2 9.95 1.64 2.09
CA ILE A 2 11.06 2.62 2.28
C ILE A 2 11.79 2.96 0.97
N GLY A 3 12.09 1.97 0.13
CA GLY A 3 12.72 2.22 -1.17
C GLY A 3 11.92 3.14 -2.11
N ILE A 4 10.58 3.08 -2.08
CA ILE A 4 9.73 3.99 -2.87
C ILE A 4 9.84 5.41 -2.33
N ILE A 5 9.87 5.58 -1.01
CA ILE A 5 10.01 6.90 -0.38
C ILE A 5 11.35 7.53 -0.77
N HIS A 6 12.46 6.78 -0.69
CA HIS A 6 13.78 7.27 -1.08
C HIS A 6 13.84 7.63 -2.57
N GLU A 7 13.22 6.83 -3.45
CA GLU A 7 13.16 7.12 -4.88
C GLU A 7 12.38 8.43 -5.16
N LEU A 8 11.24 8.63 -4.50
CA LEU A 8 10.44 9.85 -4.65
C LEU A 8 11.19 11.08 -4.12
N GLU A 9 11.88 10.95 -2.98
CA GLU A 9 12.74 12.00 -2.42
C GLU A 9 13.90 12.34 -3.36
N SER A 10 14.57 11.33 -3.92
CA SER A 10 15.67 11.53 -4.88
C SER A 10 15.22 12.26 -6.15
N ARG A 11 13.96 12.10 -6.55
CA ARG A 11 13.36 12.79 -7.70
C ARG A 11 12.69 14.11 -7.34
N SER A 12 12.76 14.54 -6.07
CA SER A 12 12.11 15.76 -5.57
C SER A 12 10.59 15.79 -5.83
N ILE A 13 9.94 14.63 -5.77
CA ILE A 13 8.48 14.51 -5.92
C ILE A 13 7.81 14.64 -4.57
N SER A 14 7.20 15.81 -4.31
CA SER A 14 6.44 16.08 -3.10
C SER A 14 5.18 15.22 -2.97
N SER A 15 4.71 15.01 -1.74
CA SER A 15 3.44 14.33 -1.48
C SER A 15 2.25 15.10 -2.06
N PRO A 16 1.08 14.47 -2.23
CA PRO A 16 -0.13 15.17 -2.67
C PRO A 16 -0.54 16.33 -1.74
N THR A 17 -0.06 16.30 -0.49
CA THR A 17 -0.24 17.35 0.52
C THR A 17 0.92 18.36 0.57
N GLY A 18 1.84 18.33 -0.39
CA GLY A 18 2.97 19.27 -0.49
C GLY A 18 4.14 18.99 0.45
N LYS A 19 4.19 17.83 1.13
CA LYS A 19 5.31 17.50 2.02
C LYS A 19 6.49 16.96 1.20
N PRO A 20 7.74 17.32 1.53
CA PRO A 20 8.91 16.86 0.78
C PRO A 20 9.14 15.35 0.93
N LYS A 21 8.80 14.79 2.10
CA LYS A 21 8.89 13.37 2.40
C LYS A 21 7.51 12.72 2.43
N TRP A 22 7.34 11.67 1.64
CA TRP A 22 6.13 10.85 1.69
C TRP A 22 6.08 10.03 2.98
N CYS A 23 4.95 10.06 3.69
CA CYS A 23 4.77 9.21 4.84
C CYS A 23 4.46 7.76 4.41
N ARG A 24 4.90 6.79 5.21
CA ARG A 24 4.70 5.36 4.89
C ARG A 24 3.23 5.01 4.65
N ARG A 25 2.32 5.52 5.48
CA ARG A 25 0.87 5.27 5.33
C ARG A 25 0.35 5.79 3.98
N ALA A 26 0.79 6.95 3.51
CA ALA A 26 0.34 7.48 2.23
C ALA A 26 0.68 6.54 1.07
N ILE A 27 1.93 6.03 1.02
CA ILE A 27 2.35 5.04 0.02
C ILE A 27 1.54 3.74 0.16
N ASP A 28 1.31 3.29 1.39
CA ASP A 28 0.56 2.05 1.62
C ASP A 28 -0.90 2.15 1.13
N THR A 29 -1.57 3.26 1.43
CA THR A 29 -2.92 3.57 0.95
C THR A 29 -2.95 3.71 -0.56
N LEU A 30 -1.95 4.37 -1.15
CA LEU A 30 -1.83 4.54 -2.60
C LEU A 30 -1.79 3.17 -3.31
N LEU A 31 -0.93 2.27 -2.83
CA LEU A 31 -0.75 0.93 -3.43
C LEU A 31 -1.92 -0.03 -3.19
N SER A 32 -2.92 0.35 -2.39
CA SER A 32 -4.13 -0.45 -2.14
C SER A 32 -5.41 0.27 -2.56
N ASN A 33 -5.30 1.37 -3.30
CA ASN A 33 -6.46 2.14 -3.70
C ASN A 33 -7.15 1.53 -4.91
N GLU A 34 -8.36 1.05 -4.68
CA GLU A 34 -9.29 0.47 -5.66
C GLU A 34 -9.55 1.36 -6.88
N LYS A 35 -9.43 2.68 -6.70
CA LYS A 35 -9.62 3.65 -7.78
C LYS A 35 -8.69 3.42 -8.96
N TYR A 36 -7.48 2.93 -8.73
CA TYR A 36 -6.52 2.78 -9.81
C TYR A 36 -6.86 1.67 -10.81
N ARG A 37 -7.75 0.73 -10.43
CA ARG A 37 -8.27 -0.32 -11.31
C ARG A 37 -9.71 -0.05 -11.79
N GLY A 38 -10.15 1.21 -11.74
CA GLY A 38 -11.51 1.60 -12.14
C GLY A 38 -12.59 1.38 -11.08
N GLY A 39 -12.23 0.84 -9.90
CA GLY A 39 -13.16 0.60 -8.81
C GLY A 39 -13.49 1.86 -7.98
N SER A 40 -14.65 1.91 -7.35
CA SER A 40 -15.00 2.97 -6.39
C SER A 40 -15.55 2.39 -5.10
N THR A 41 -15.02 2.80 -3.95
CA THR A 41 -15.53 2.35 -2.64
C THR A 41 -16.42 3.42 -2.03
N ALA A 42 -17.67 3.08 -1.72
CA ALA A 42 -18.56 3.94 -0.93
C ALA A 42 -18.72 3.35 0.48
N THR A 43 -18.64 4.20 1.49
CA THR A 43 -18.87 3.79 2.88
C THR A 43 -20.18 4.41 3.36
N THR A 44 -21.16 3.59 3.73
CA THR A 44 -22.38 4.05 4.37
C THR A 44 -22.37 3.72 5.86
N VAL A 45 -23.04 4.54 6.67
CA VAL A 45 -23.28 4.24 8.07
C VAL A 45 -24.52 3.35 8.13
N LEU A 46 -24.40 2.14 8.67
CA LEU A 46 -25.61 1.40 9.04
C LEU A 46 -26.21 2.13 10.23
N MET A 47 -27.45 2.58 10.04
CA MET A 47 -28.29 3.05 11.14
C MET A 47 -28.55 1.83 12.03
N SER A 48 -27.82 1.75 13.14
CA SER A 48 -28.08 0.82 14.23
C SER A 48 -28.53 1.65 15.42
N ASP A 49 -29.66 1.25 15.98
CA ASP A 49 -30.33 1.74 17.17
C ASP A 49 -29.50 1.56 18.47
N ALA A 50 -28.40 0.78 18.41
CA ALA A 50 -27.46 0.65 19.52
C ALA A 50 -26.49 1.85 19.64
N PRO A 51 -26.36 2.47 20.84
CA PRO A 51 -25.62 3.73 21.05
C PRO A 51 -24.10 3.67 20.78
N GLN A 52 -23.52 2.49 20.60
CA GLN A 52 -22.09 2.31 20.27
C GLN A 52 -21.80 1.71 18.88
N SER A 53 -22.82 1.23 18.17
CA SER A 53 -22.62 0.51 16.91
C SER A 53 -22.80 1.47 15.72
N LYS A 54 -21.74 2.19 15.37
CA LYS A 54 -21.65 2.86 14.06
C LYS A 54 -21.01 1.90 13.06
N GLN A 55 -21.61 0.72 12.88
CA GLN A 55 -21.11 -0.22 11.88
C GLN A 55 -21.18 0.45 10.50
N ARG A 56 -20.08 0.43 9.76
CA ARG A 56 -19.99 1.05 8.44
C ARG A 56 -19.98 -0.05 7.38
N ALA A 57 -20.96 -0.04 6.48
CA ALA A 57 -20.95 -0.89 5.30
C ALA A 57 -20.05 -0.25 4.25
N ARG A 58 -19.23 -1.06 3.59
CA ARG A 58 -18.42 -0.64 2.45
C ARG A 58 -18.93 -1.35 1.20
N TYR A 59 -19.33 -0.59 0.21
CA TYR A 59 -19.70 -1.08 -1.11
C TYR A 59 -18.53 -0.83 -2.06
N LEU A 60 -18.28 -1.80 -2.95
CA LEU A 60 -17.33 -1.67 -4.04
C LEU A 60 -18.12 -1.67 -5.34
N PHE A 61 -18.00 -0.58 -6.09
CA PHE A 61 -18.49 -0.48 -7.46
C PHE A 61 -17.34 -0.85 -8.39
N SER A 62 -17.47 -1.96 -9.10
CA SER A 62 -16.58 -2.33 -10.17
C SER A 62 -16.86 -1.48 -11.42
N ASP A 63 -15.83 -1.15 -12.18
CA ASP A 63 -15.92 -0.46 -13.48
C ASP A 63 -16.69 0.88 -13.44
N HIS A 64 -16.37 1.72 -12.45
CA HIS A 64 -16.98 3.04 -12.30
C HIS A 64 -16.32 4.12 -13.18
N HIS A 65 -15.05 3.92 -13.54
CA HIS A 65 -14.28 4.83 -14.39
C HIS A 65 -13.11 4.08 -15.03
N GLU A 66 -12.52 4.68 -16.06
CA GLU A 66 -11.35 4.12 -16.74
C GLU A 66 -10.20 3.88 -15.77
N ALA A 67 -9.65 2.67 -15.81
CA ALA A 67 -8.56 2.25 -14.94
C ALA A 67 -7.25 2.93 -15.34
N ILE A 68 -6.50 3.41 -14.35
CA ILE A 68 -5.14 3.97 -14.56
C ILE A 68 -4.12 2.82 -14.71
N ILE A 69 -4.34 1.69 -14.03
CA ILE A 69 -3.49 0.49 -14.11
C ILE A 69 -4.33 -0.77 -14.30
N ASP A 70 -3.73 -1.77 -14.93
CA ASP A 70 -4.36 -3.08 -15.11
C ASP A 70 -4.58 -3.82 -13.77
N GLU A 71 -5.66 -4.61 -13.72
CA GLU A 71 -5.98 -5.50 -12.60
C GLU A 71 -4.80 -6.45 -12.26
N LYS A 72 -4.13 -6.97 -13.29
CA LYS A 72 -2.97 -7.86 -13.13
C LYS A 72 -1.84 -7.18 -12.35
N THR A 73 -1.57 -5.91 -12.66
CA THR A 73 -0.53 -5.12 -11.99
C THR A 73 -0.91 -4.82 -10.55
N PHE A 74 -2.18 -4.48 -10.30
CA PHE A 74 -2.70 -4.24 -8.95
C PHE A 74 -2.58 -5.50 -8.07
N ILE A 75 -2.99 -6.66 -8.57
CA ILE A 75 -2.86 -7.96 -7.87
C ILE A 75 -1.39 -8.27 -7.58
N ALA A 76 -0.48 -8.04 -8.54
CA ALA A 76 0.94 -8.30 -8.35
C ALA A 76 1.53 -7.45 -7.21
N VAL A 77 1.15 -6.18 -7.12
CA VAL A 77 1.56 -5.29 -6.01
C VAL A 77 1.00 -5.77 -4.68
N ALA A 78 -0.27 -6.19 -4.62
CA ALA A 78 -0.87 -6.72 -3.40
C ALA A 78 -0.13 -7.99 -2.91
N LYS A 79 0.20 -8.91 -3.82
CA LYS A 79 1.01 -10.10 -3.53
C LYS A 79 2.39 -9.72 -3.00
N GLU A 80 3.05 -8.73 -3.61
CA GLU A 80 4.36 -8.27 -3.17
C GLU A 80 4.31 -7.59 -1.79
N LYS A 81 3.24 -6.83 -1.49
CA LYS A 81 2.98 -6.27 -0.15
C LYS A 81 2.86 -7.38 0.88
N GLN A 82 2.08 -8.43 0.58
CA GLN A 82 1.92 -9.57 1.46
C GLN A 82 3.24 -10.32 1.66
N ARG A 83 4.00 -10.56 0.58
CA ARG A 83 5.30 -11.23 0.64
C ARG A 83 6.32 -10.48 1.51
N ARG A 84 6.33 -9.14 1.46
CA ARG A 84 7.20 -8.29 2.28
C ARG A 84 6.65 -8.02 3.68
N CYS A 85 5.42 -8.41 3.97
CA CYS A 85 4.82 -8.24 5.28
C CYS A 85 5.54 -9.12 6.31
N ASN A 86 5.71 -8.59 7.52
CA ASN A 86 6.28 -9.35 8.64
C ASN A 86 5.20 -9.92 9.56
N ILE A 87 3.92 -9.81 9.18
CA ILE A 87 2.79 -10.31 9.95
C ILE A 87 2.27 -11.57 9.27
N GLU A 88 2.08 -12.62 10.04
CA GLU A 88 1.39 -13.85 9.63
C GLU A 88 0.13 -14.02 10.47
N VAL A 89 -0.85 -14.67 9.87
CA VAL A 89 -2.11 -15.04 10.51
C VAL A 89 -2.22 -16.55 10.36
N ASP A 90 -2.20 -17.25 11.48
CA ASP A 90 -2.37 -18.70 11.55
C ASP A 90 -3.47 -19.05 12.57
N GLU A 91 -3.61 -20.35 12.85
CA GLU A 91 -4.54 -20.86 13.87
C GLU A 91 -4.26 -20.33 15.29
N ASN A 92 -3.04 -19.84 15.56
CA ASN A 92 -2.63 -19.27 16.84
C ASN A 92 -2.84 -17.75 16.89
N GLY A 93 -3.40 -17.15 15.84
CA GLY A 93 -3.73 -15.74 15.76
C GLY A 93 -2.74 -14.93 14.91
N VAL A 94 -2.56 -13.65 15.27
CA VAL A 94 -1.74 -12.71 14.50
C VAL A 94 -0.37 -12.57 15.17
N HIS A 95 0.70 -13.00 14.49
CA HIS A 95 2.05 -12.92 15.02
C HIS A 95 3.06 -12.39 14.00
N ARG A 96 4.28 -12.13 14.45
CA ARG A 96 5.38 -11.61 13.63
C ARG A 96 6.31 -12.73 13.20
N LYS A 97 6.68 -12.74 11.92
CA LYS A 97 7.72 -13.65 11.41
C LYS A 97 9.04 -13.45 12.15
N LYS A 98 9.78 -14.55 12.32
CA LYS A 98 11.15 -14.53 12.86
C LYS A 98 12.13 -13.80 11.93
N THR A 99 11.90 -13.86 10.62
CA THR A 99 12.70 -13.19 9.60
C THR A 99 11.95 -12.01 8.99
N ARG A 100 12.62 -10.87 8.84
CA ARG A 100 12.06 -9.68 8.20
C ARG A 100 12.62 -9.50 6.79
N TYR A 101 11.77 -9.09 5.85
CA TYR A 101 12.26 -8.63 4.55
C TYR A 101 13.18 -7.40 4.68
N THR A 102 14.39 -7.54 4.17
CA THR A 102 15.37 -6.45 3.99
C THR A 102 15.68 -6.33 2.49
N ALA A 103 15.62 -5.11 1.97
CA ALA A 103 16.03 -4.88 0.59
C ALA A 103 17.56 -4.93 0.51
N LYS A 104 18.11 -5.72 -0.42
CA LYS A 104 19.55 -5.68 -0.74
C LYS A 104 19.80 -4.41 -1.55
N ILE A 105 20.48 -3.43 -0.96
CA ILE A 105 20.97 -2.26 -1.70
C ILE A 105 22.17 -2.75 -2.50
N ARG A 106 22.06 -2.85 -3.83
CA ARG A 106 23.24 -2.99 -4.68
C ARG A 106 23.92 -1.63 -4.70
N VAL A 107 24.99 -1.45 -3.93
CA VAL A 107 25.91 -0.34 -4.11
C VAL A 107 26.61 -0.60 -5.45
N SER A 108 26.28 0.20 -6.46
CA SER A 108 26.94 0.13 -7.75
C SER A 108 28.36 0.70 -7.63
N GLY A 109 29.34 -0.21 -7.50
CA GLY A 109 30.66 -0.08 -8.10
C GLY A 109 31.65 0.87 -7.44
N SER A 110 32.55 0.29 -6.66
CA SER A 110 33.86 0.82 -6.30
C SER A 110 34.68 1.23 -7.54
N LEU A 111 35.47 2.28 -7.36
CA LEU A 111 36.63 2.65 -8.17
C LEU A 111 37.47 1.40 -8.49
N LYS A 112 37.80 1.20 -9.76
CA LYS A 112 38.99 0.45 -10.15
C LYS A 112 40.01 1.48 -10.62
N GLU A 113 40.98 1.77 -9.77
CA GLU A 113 42.30 2.22 -10.21
C GLU A 113 43.14 0.96 -10.40
N GLU A 114 43.51 0.67 -11.65
CA GLU A 114 44.77 0.03 -12.06
C GLU A 114 45.12 0.56 -13.47
#